data_AF-A0A961PCW0-F1
#
_entry.id   AF-A0A961PCW0-F1
#
_cell.length_a   1.000
_cell.length_b   1.000
_cell.length_c   1.000
_cell.angle_alpha   90.00
_cell.angle_beta   90.00
_cell.angle_gamma   90.00
#
_symmetry.space_group_name_H-M   'P 1'
#
loop_
_entity.id
_entity.type
_entity.pdbx_description
1 polymer ?
#
loop_
_entity_poly.entity_id
_entity_poly.type
_entity_poly.pdbx_seq_one_letter_code
_entity_poly.pdbx_strand_id
1 'polypeptide(L)' 'GERYSLTKELVAVTNTRGIGKKDLVLNDATPHVEVNPETYEVRADGELLTCQPATELPMAQRYFLF' A
#
# COMPACT_ATOMS: atom_id res chain seq x y z
N GLY A 1 3.91 -0.86 -31.55
CA GLY A 1 3.78 -2.33 -31.52
C GLY A 1 4.58 -2.98 -32.60
N GLU A 2 4.42 -2.49 -33.83
CA GLU A 2 5.01 -3.04 -35.06
C GLU A 2 6.52 -3.29 -34.99
N ARG A 3 7.33 -2.34 -34.47
CA ARG A 3 8.78 -2.52 -34.28
C ARG A 3 9.17 -3.79 -33.50
N TYR A 4 8.29 -4.25 -32.62
CA TYR A 4 8.54 -5.38 -31.72
C TYR A 4 7.57 -6.54 -31.96
N SER A 5 6.82 -6.52 -33.07
CA SER A 5 5.83 -7.56 -33.43
C SER A 5 4.83 -7.88 -32.30
N LEU A 6 4.45 -6.87 -31.53
CA LEU A 6 3.53 -7.06 -30.41
C LEU A 6 2.11 -7.32 -30.94
N THR A 7 1.47 -8.35 -30.42
CA THR A 7 0.12 -8.79 -30.82
C THR A 7 -0.98 -8.28 -29.90
N LYS A 8 -0.64 -7.93 -28.65
CA LYS A 8 -1.58 -7.32 -27.70
C LYS A 8 -1.75 -5.83 -28.01
N GLU A 9 -2.93 -5.31 -27.72
CA GLU A 9 -3.21 -3.88 -27.78
C GLU A 9 -2.25 -3.11 -26.85
N LEU A 10 -1.73 -1.99 -27.35
CA LEU A 10 -0.88 -1.10 -26.58
C LEU A 10 -1.68 0.10 -26.15
N VAL A 11 -1.81 0.28 -24.83
CA VAL A 11 -2.47 1.44 -24.23
C VAL A 11 -1.41 2.27 -23.53
N ALA A 12 -1.34 3.57 -23.87
CA ALA A 12 -0.40 4.50 -23.25
C ALA A 12 -0.89 4.87 -21.84
N VAL A 13 0.02 4.81 -20.86
CA VAL A 13 -0.25 5.33 -19.51
C VAL A 13 -0.29 6.86 -19.55
N THR A 14 -1.28 7.47 -18.89
CA THR A 14 -1.48 8.92 -18.83
C THR A 14 -1.79 9.37 -17.39
N ASN A 15 -1.80 10.69 -17.14
CA ASN A 15 -2.25 11.32 -15.88
C ASN A 15 -1.52 10.89 -14.59
N THR A 16 -0.22 10.57 -14.68
CA THR A 16 0.58 10.09 -13.54
C THR A 16 1.17 11.18 -12.64
N ARG A 17 1.07 12.45 -13.04
CA ARG A 17 1.69 13.59 -12.34
C ARG A 17 0.72 14.54 -11.66
N GLY A 18 -0.58 14.44 -11.98
CA GLY A 18 -1.63 15.30 -11.43
C GLY A 18 -2.41 14.69 -10.26
N ILE A 19 -2.05 13.47 -9.85
CA ILE A 19 -2.71 12.72 -8.77
C ILE A 19 -1.82 12.67 -7.52
N GLY A 20 -2.44 12.54 -6.36
CA GLY A 20 -1.79 12.43 -5.05
C GLY A 20 -2.62 11.63 -4.06
N LYS A 21 -2.31 11.75 -2.75
CA LYS A 21 -2.93 10.96 -1.68
C LYS A 21 -4.47 11.07 -1.66
N LYS A 22 -5.00 12.26 -1.94
CA LYS A 22 -6.44 12.57 -2.06
C LYS A 22 -7.19 11.76 -3.12
N ASP A 23 -6.50 11.23 -4.13
CA ASP A 23 -7.12 10.51 -5.24
C ASP A 23 -7.16 9.00 -4.98
N LEU A 24 -6.65 8.53 -3.82
CA LEU A 24 -6.75 7.14 -3.40
C LEU A 24 -8.15 6.83 -2.88
N VAL A 25 -8.91 6.07 -3.67
CA VAL A 25 -10.26 5.63 -3.32
C VAL A 25 -10.26 4.88 -1.98
N LEU A 26 -11.08 5.37 -1.04
CA LEU A 26 -11.24 4.86 0.33
C LEU A 26 -9.98 4.94 1.23
N ASN A 27 -8.89 5.56 0.78
CA ASN A 27 -7.58 5.48 1.44
C ASN A 27 -6.77 6.80 1.34
N ASP A 28 -7.41 7.94 1.50
CA ASP A 28 -6.82 9.27 1.28
C ASP A 28 -6.33 10.00 2.55
N ALA A 29 -6.41 9.37 3.72
CA ALA A 29 -6.01 9.98 4.98
C ALA A 29 -4.54 10.49 5.00
N THR A 30 -4.33 11.71 5.49
CA THR A 30 -3.02 12.35 5.69
C THR A 30 -2.82 12.78 7.15
N PRO A 31 -2.69 11.83 8.09
CA PRO A 31 -2.49 12.16 9.50
C PRO A 31 -1.10 12.78 9.73
N HIS A 32 -0.93 13.49 10.86
CA HIS A 32 0.40 13.88 11.33
C HIS A 32 1.08 12.67 11.96
N VAL A 33 2.14 12.17 11.32
CA VAL A 33 2.85 10.96 11.74
C VAL A 33 4.18 11.32 12.39
N GLU A 34 4.40 10.82 13.59
CA GLU A 34 5.63 11.00 14.35
C GLU A 34 6.25 9.65 14.73
N VAL A 35 7.58 9.58 14.73
CA VAL A 35 8.33 8.39 15.14
C VAL A 35 9.35 8.79 16.20
N ASN A 36 9.31 8.13 17.36
CA ASN A 36 10.33 8.33 18.39
C ASN A 36 11.66 7.70 17.94
N PRO A 37 12.78 8.44 17.92
CA PRO A 37 14.06 7.95 17.39
C PRO A 37 14.76 6.90 18.26
N GLU A 38 14.40 6.78 19.54
CA GLU A 38 15.02 5.84 20.48
C GLU A 38 14.17 4.59 20.70
N THR A 39 12.85 4.75 20.83
CA THR A 39 11.92 3.65 21.14
C THR A 39 11.21 3.09 19.92
N TYR A 40 11.25 3.81 18.78
CA TYR A 40 10.52 3.51 17.55
C TYR A 40 8.99 3.46 17.71
N GLU A 41 8.45 4.04 18.78
CA GLU A 41 7.01 4.28 18.88
C GLU A 41 6.54 5.15 17.73
N VAL A 42 5.46 4.72 17.06
CA VAL A 42 4.82 5.45 15.97
C VAL A 42 3.51 6.02 16.48
N ARG A 43 3.29 7.32 16.24
CA ARG A 43 2.03 8.00 16.56
C ARG A 43 1.41 8.62 15.34
N ALA A 44 0.09 8.54 15.23
CA ALA A 44 -0.71 9.29 14.27
C ALA A 44 -1.68 10.18 15.03
N ASP A 45 -1.65 11.48 14.79
CA ASP A 45 -2.47 12.47 15.49
C ASP A 45 -2.39 12.35 17.03
N GLY A 46 -1.20 11.98 17.53
CA GLY A 46 -0.89 11.77 18.95
C GLY A 46 -1.23 10.37 19.49
N GLU A 47 -2.00 9.56 18.77
CA GLU A 47 -2.39 8.21 19.17
C GLU A 47 -1.27 7.19 18.88
N LEU A 48 -0.93 6.34 19.85
CA LEU A 48 0.07 5.29 19.69
C LEU A 48 -0.47 4.17 18.79
N LEU A 49 0.20 3.96 17.65
CA LEU A 49 -0.12 2.87 16.73
C LEU A 49 0.67 1.62 17.12
N THR A 50 -0.04 0.62 17.65
CA THR A 50 0.56 -0.67 18.01
C THR A 50 -0.46 -1.80 17.86
N CYS A 51 0.03 -3.02 17.62
CA CYS A 51 -0.80 -4.22 17.58
C CYS A 51 -0.01 -5.45 18.05
N GLN A 52 -0.73 -6.45 18.54
CA GLN A 52 -0.12 -7.73 18.89
C GLN A 52 0.12 -8.57 17.63
N PRO A 53 1.21 -9.35 17.56
CA PRO A 53 1.44 -10.25 16.44
C PRO A 53 0.37 -11.35 16.40
N ALA A 54 -0.13 -11.65 15.19
CA ALA A 54 -1.03 -12.78 14.99
C ALA A 54 -0.24 -14.10 14.98
N THR A 55 -0.75 -15.13 15.66
CA THR A 55 -0.12 -16.47 15.70
C THR A 55 -0.60 -17.39 14.57
N GLU A 56 -1.75 -17.07 13.98
CA GLU A 56 -2.34 -17.78 12.84
C GLU A 56 -3.07 -16.77 11.94
N LEU A 57 -3.22 -17.10 10.66
CA LEU A 57 -3.93 -16.26 9.70
C LEU A 57 -4.95 -17.08 8.89
N PRO A 58 -6.12 -16.50 8.57
CA PRO A 58 -6.99 -17.05 7.55
C PRO A 58 -6.29 -17.01 6.19
N MET A 59 -6.82 -17.76 5.22
CA MET A 59 -6.26 -17.82 3.85
C MET A 59 -4.81 -18.30 3.77
N ALA A 60 -4.29 -18.96 4.81
CA ALA A 60 -2.96 -19.55 4.84
C ALA A 60 -3.00 -21.08 4.62
N GLN A 61 -2.55 -21.88 5.60
CA GLN A 61 -2.34 -23.34 5.51
C GLN A 61 -3.52 -24.14 4.94
N ARG A 62 -4.75 -23.62 5.04
CA ARG A 62 -5.95 -24.29 4.48
C ARG A 62 -5.95 -24.36 2.94
N TYR A 63 -5.28 -23.42 2.26
CA TYR A 63 -5.42 -23.25 0.80
C TYR A 63 -4.15 -23.56 0.01
N PHE A 64 -3.01 -23.67 0.67
CA PHE A 64 -1.73 -23.90 0.02
C PHE A 64 -1.21 -25.30 0.34
N LEU A 65 -0.75 -26.01 -0.69
CA LEU A 65 -0.20 -27.36 -0.55
C LEU A 65 1.15 -27.36 0.18
N PHE A 66 1.93 -26.28 0.01
CA PHE A 66 3.19 -25.99 0.70
C PHE A 66 3.31 -24.49 0.94
#